data_AF-A0A358V0F2-F1
#
_entry.id   AF-A0A358V0F2-F1
#
_cell.length_a   1.000
_cell.length_b   1.000
_cell.length_c   1.000
_cell.angle_alpha   90.00
_cell.angle_beta   90.00
_cell.angle_gamma   90.00
#
_symmetry.space_group_name_H-M   'P 1'
#
loop_
_entity.id
_entity.type
_entity.pdbx_description
1 polymer ?
#
loop_
_entity_poly.entity_id
_entity_poly.type
_entity_poly.pdbx_seq_one_letter_code
_entity_poly.pdbx_strand_id
1 'polypeptide(L)'
;MSLPNSVLKIISKNGDIVDFDIERITRSLRATMEDIKGPLKWSHDLRARKFAEKVAARVYREFYDLSWLKSDFIVKFLNYAPNERKERLRNAKATERLTYALLETFRDSLALGEEVADKIEDLKSSILSEIENSKVDPHYTEGLFPKLNFDEKKEIVDFLVDETSSLSKKKISKELLYPSRECIQDMIEKEMKDIGEVDIAEGFMIYREGRRKIHNGEISPIQFTNNGIHRELVNRTIQWNIEHECETVFALNDWIFGRHGKNIEDLINAGEKRYIDDVRSVAKSIIERKKDIRVVIIAGPSSSNKTTTTVIIGQELAKEGLKLKQLNVDNYFFDLTKQPKDEYGDYDFEMPEAIDMELLNQNLSDLLSGREIQMPHYNFKLG
;
A
#
# COMPACT_ATOMS: atom_id res chain seq x y z
N MET A 1 -28.09 27.73 -0.14
CA MET A 1 -26.98 27.44 0.80
C MET A 1 -25.95 26.65 0.02
N SER A 2 -24.72 27.14 -0.15
CA SER A 2 -23.66 26.32 -0.74
C SER A 2 -23.43 25.13 0.18
N LEU A 3 -23.69 23.92 -0.29
CA LEU A 3 -23.17 22.73 0.38
C LEU A 3 -21.67 22.96 0.59
N PRO A 4 -21.11 22.69 1.79
CA PRO A 4 -19.67 22.77 1.98
C PRO A 4 -18.99 21.94 0.89
N ASN A 5 -17.83 22.41 0.41
CA ASN A 5 -16.98 21.71 -0.58
C ASN A 5 -16.42 20.41 0.04
N SER A 6 -17.28 19.50 0.44
CA SER A 6 -16.98 18.32 1.25
C SER A 6 -17.86 17.16 0.83
N VAL A 7 -17.26 15.99 0.75
CA VAL A 7 -17.98 14.72 0.57
C VAL A 7 -18.84 14.48 1.81
N LEU A 8 -20.14 14.25 1.62
CA LEU A 8 -21.07 14.03 2.73
C LEU A 8 -21.37 12.55 2.96
N LYS A 9 -21.48 11.77 1.89
CA LYS A 9 -21.94 10.38 1.94
C LYS A 9 -21.16 9.50 0.99
N ILE A 10 -21.02 8.24 1.36
CA ILE A 10 -20.32 7.21 0.59
C ILE A 10 -21.10 5.90 0.60
N ILE A 11 -20.78 5.02 -0.35
CA ILE A 11 -21.30 3.65 -0.37
C ILE A 11 -20.36 2.79 0.47
N SER A 12 -20.92 2.20 1.53
CA SER A 12 -20.20 1.24 2.38
C SER A 12 -19.96 -0.08 1.65
N LYS A 13 -19.12 -0.94 2.25
CA LYS A 13 -18.86 -2.29 1.73
C LYS A 13 -20.15 -3.12 1.54
N ASN A 14 -21.18 -2.86 2.33
CA ASN A 14 -22.43 -3.61 2.29
C ASN A 14 -23.45 -3.02 1.30
N GLY A 15 -23.10 -1.94 0.57
CA GLY A 15 -24.01 -1.25 -0.35
C GLY A 15 -24.92 -0.20 0.32
N ASP A 16 -24.76 0.02 1.63
CA ASP A 16 -25.49 1.03 2.39
C ASP A 16 -24.85 2.41 2.24
N ILE A 17 -25.69 3.45 2.21
CA ILE A 17 -25.23 4.84 2.18
C ILE A 17 -24.93 5.29 3.60
N VAL A 18 -23.70 5.69 3.85
CA VAL A 18 -23.22 6.12 5.17
C VAL A 18 -22.52 7.47 5.07
N ASP A 19 -22.38 8.17 6.20
CA ASP A 19 -21.69 9.44 6.24
C ASP A 19 -20.20 9.27 5.93
N PHE A 20 -19.65 10.26 5.22
CA PHE A 20 -18.23 10.31 4.91
C PHE A 20 -17.42 10.63 6.17
N ASP A 21 -16.53 9.72 6.53
CA ASP A 21 -15.62 9.87 7.67
C ASP A 21 -14.18 9.95 7.17
N ILE A 22 -13.65 11.17 7.11
CA ILE A 22 -12.28 11.47 6.73
C ILE A 22 -11.25 10.77 7.64
N GLU A 23 -11.59 10.49 8.91
CA GLU A 23 -10.68 9.79 9.83
C GLU A 23 -10.42 8.34 9.43
N ARG A 24 -11.28 7.74 8.59
CA ARG A 24 -10.97 6.44 7.98
C ARG A 24 -9.81 6.54 7.01
N ILE A 25 -9.78 7.59 6.20
CA ILE A 25 -8.69 7.86 5.24
C ILE A 25 -7.42 8.18 6.03
N THR A 26 -7.49 9.10 6.99
CA THR A 26 -6.36 9.49 7.86
C THR A 26 -5.71 8.26 8.52
N ARG A 27 -6.50 7.39 9.15
CA ARG A 27 -5.99 6.18 9.80
C ARG A 27 -5.32 5.23 8.82
N SER A 28 -5.88 5.08 7.62
CA SER A 28 -5.32 4.19 6.60
C SER A 28 -3.98 4.70 6.07
N LEU A 29 -3.88 6.00 5.76
CA LEU A 29 -2.64 6.64 5.32
C LEU A 29 -1.58 6.62 6.42
N ARG A 30 -1.97 6.86 7.68
CA ARG A 30 -1.05 6.76 8.81
C ARG A 30 -0.50 5.35 8.97
N ALA A 31 -1.36 4.33 8.89
CA ALA A 31 -0.92 2.94 8.98
C ALA A 31 0.10 2.61 7.88
N THR A 32 -0.17 3.04 6.65
CA THR A 32 0.77 2.91 5.53
C THR A 32 2.08 3.66 5.76
N MET A 33 2.04 4.90 6.28
CA MET A 33 3.26 5.65 6.59
C MET A 33 4.09 5.02 7.71
N GLU A 34 3.44 4.54 8.77
CA GLU A 34 4.11 3.79 9.85
C GLU A 34 4.77 2.52 9.32
N ASP A 35 4.17 1.92 8.30
CA ASP A 35 4.71 0.77 7.61
C ASP A 35 5.99 1.18 6.85
N ILE A 36 5.87 2.06 5.87
CA ILE A 36 6.98 2.41 4.97
C ILE A 36 8.13 3.09 5.71
N LYS A 37 7.83 4.04 6.61
CA LYS A 37 8.82 4.98 7.18
C LYS A 37 9.11 4.72 8.67
N GLY A 38 8.49 3.72 9.29
CA GLY A 38 8.69 3.39 10.70
C GLY A 38 7.96 4.33 11.67
N PRO A 39 8.26 4.26 12.99
CA PRO A 39 7.49 4.96 14.01
C PRO A 39 7.93 6.43 14.18
N LEU A 40 7.31 7.34 13.44
CA LEU A 40 7.38 8.80 13.65
C LEU A 40 5.96 9.36 13.87
N LYS A 41 5.33 8.97 14.99
CA LYS A 41 3.88 9.14 15.24
C LYS A 41 3.36 10.56 14.96
N TRP A 42 3.99 11.59 15.52
CA TRP A 42 3.48 12.97 15.41
C TRP A 42 3.56 13.53 13.99
N SER A 43 4.65 13.25 13.27
CA SER A 43 4.81 13.67 11.86
C SER A 43 3.85 12.92 10.95
N HIS A 44 3.64 11.62 11.19
CA HIS A 44 2.74 10.79 10.39
C HIS A 44 1.28 11.18 10.58
N ASP A 45 0.83 11.45 11.81
CA ASP A 45 -0.54 11.92 12.07
C ASP A 45 -0.85 13.22 11.30
N LEU A 46 0.05 14.21 11.38
CA LEU A 46 -0.15 15.50 10.70
C LEU A 46 -0.15 15.36 9.17
N ARG A 47 0.79 14.59 8.61
CA ARG A 47 0.87 14.37 7.16
C ARG A 47 -0.31 13.57 6.64
N ALA A 48 -0.67 12.48 7.32
CA ALA A 48 -1.80 11.64 6.95
C ALA A 48 -3.10 12.45 6.92
N ARG A 49 -3.28 13.37 7.88
CA ARG A 49 -4.44 14.28 7.91
C ARG A 49 -4.46 15.23 6.71
N LYS A 50 -3.34 15.89 6.40
CA LYS A 50 -3.23 16.78 5.21
C LYS A 50 -3.49 16.03 3.91
N PHE A 51 -3.01 14.79 3.79
CA PHE A 51 -3.25 13.94 2.63
C PHE A 51 -4.70 13.50 2.54
N ALA A 52 -5.33 13.13 3.65
CA ALA A 52 -6.75 12.81 3.70
C ALA A 52 -7.63 13.99 3.24
N GLU A 53 -7.25 15.22 3.61
CA GLU A 53 -7.94 16.44 3.16
C GLU A 53 -7.80 16.67 1.65
N LYS A 54 -6.61 16.45 1.09
CA LYS A 54 -6.39 16.50 -0.37
C LYS A 54 -7.20 15.45 -1.11
N VAL A 55 -7.22 14.22 -0.61
CA VAL A 55 -8.03 13.13 -1.16
C VAL A 55 -9.51 13.49 -1.10
N ALA A 56 -10.01 13.99 0.03
CA ALA A 56 -11.41 14.41 0.18
C ALA A 56 -11.77 15.54 -0.79
N ALA A 57 -10.88 16.52 -0.96
CA ALA A 57 -11.05 17.60 -1.92
C ALA A 57 -11.08 17.08 -3.37
N ARG A 58 -10.25 16.08 -3.70
CA ARG A 58 -10.30 15.43 -5.01
C ARG A 58 -11.58 14.64 -5.23
N VAL A 59 -12.01 13.82 -4.26
CA VAL A 59 -13.29 13.10 -4.35
C VAL A 59 -14.43 14.10 -4.54
N TYR A 60 -14.43 15.20 -3.79
CA TYR A 60 -15.44 16.24 -3.96
C TYR A 60 -15.42 16.82 -5.37
N ARG A 61 -14.24 17.15 -5.89
CA ARG A 61 -14.05 17.69 -7.23
C ARG A 61 -14.51 16.73 -8.33
N GLU A 62 -14.19 15.44 -8.22
CA GLU A 62 -14.56 14.43 -9.22
C GLU A 62 -16.02 13.97 -9.14
N PHE A 63 -16.73 14.24 -8.04
CA PHE A 63 -18.14 13.85 -7.88
C PHE A 63 -19.11 15.05 -7.86
N TYR A 64 -18.75 16.19 -7.30
CA TYR A 64 -19.75 17.23 -6.98
C TYR A 64 -19.45 18.57 -7.62
N ASP A 65 -18.20 18.85 -8.03
CA ASP A 65 -17.85 20.12 -8.65
C ASP A 65 -18.20 20.13 -10.15
N LEU A 66 -19.32 20.74 -10.48
CA LEU A 66 -19.78 20.90 -11.88
C LEU A 66 -18.76 21.65 -12.74
N SER A 67 -18.07 22.65 -12.20
CA SER A 67 -17.09 23.42 -12.97
C SER A 67 -15.91 22.54 -13.38
N TRP A 68 -15.44 21.72 -12.45
CA TRP A 68 -14.38 20.75 -12.73
C TRP A 68 -14.84 19.65 -13.69
N LEU A 69 -16.03 19.07 -13.48
CA LEU A 69 -16.58 18.02 -14.34
C LEU A 69 -16.69 18.46 -15.81
N LYS A 70 -17.11 19.71 -16.05
CA LYS A 70 -17.15 20.30 -17.40
C LYS A 70 -15.76 20.42 -18.00
N SER A 71 -14.81 20.95 -17.23
CA SER A 71 -13.42 21.13 -17.67
C SER A 71 -12.76 19.78 -18.01
N ASP A 72 -12.86 18.80 -17.11
CA ASP A 72 -12.33 17.44 -17.31
C ASP A 72 -12.96 16.74 -18.52
N PHE A 73 -14.28 16.88 -18.73
CA PHE A 73 -14.96 16.36 -19.91
C PHE A 73 -14.43 16.98 -21.21
N ILE A 74 -14.29 18.31 -21.27
CA ILE A 74 -13.79 19.01 -22.46
C ILE A 74 -12.36 18.58 -22.78
N VAL A 75 -11.50 18.51 -21.77
CA VAL A 75 -10.11 18.05 -21.95
C VAL A 75 -10.07 16.62 -22.50
N LYS A 76 -10.90 15.72 -22.00
CA LYS A 76 -11.00 14.33 -22.53
C LYS A 76 -11.52 14.31 -23.97
N PHE A 77 -12.55 15.08 -24.27
CA PHE A 77 -13.10 15.21 -25.62
C PHE A 77 -12.02 15.67 -26.62
N LEU A 78 -11.24 16.68 -26.25
CA LEU A 78 -10.15 17.21 -27.10
C LEU A 78 -9.01 16.21 -27.30
N ASN A 79 -8.68 15.43 -26.27
CA ASN A 79 -7.60 14.43 -26.33
C ASN A 79 -7.96 13.15 -27.08
N TYR A 80 -9.24 12.83 -27.24
CA TYR A 80 -9.67 11.64 -27.97
C TYR A 80 -9.73 11.88 -29.48
N ALA A 81 -9.31 10.87 -30.25
CA ALA A 81 -9.43 10.87 -31.70
C ALA A 81 -10.91 11.01 -32.11
N PRO A 82 -11.26 11.82 -33.11
CA PRO A 82 -12.66 12.14 -33.44
C PRO A 82 -13.57 10.92 -33.64
N ASN A 83 -13.05 9.86 -34.27
CA ASN A 83 -13.76 8.61 -34.50
C ASN A 83 -14.03 7.78 -33.23
N GLU A 84 -13.28 8.01 -32.15
CA GLU A 84 -13.38 7.25 -30.89
C GLU A 84 -14.09 8.03 -29.77
N ARG A 85 -14.27 9.35 -29.94
CA ARG A 85 -14.81 10.27 -28.91
C ARG A 85 -16.08 9.73 -28.25
N LYS A 86 -17.10 9.43 -29.05
CA LYS A 86 -18.43 9.01 -28.54
C LYS A 86 -18.36 7.74 -27.72
N GLU A 87 -17.62 6.74 -28.18
CA GLU A 87 -17.50 5.45 -27.48
C GLU A 87 -16.71 5.59 -26.18
N ARG A 88 -15.56 6.27 -26.21
CA ARG A 88 -14.73 6.48 -25.01
C ARG A 88 -15.45 7.34 -23.96
N LEU A 89 -16.13 8.40 -24.39
CA LEU A 89 -16.85 9.30 -23.48
C LEU A 89 -18.07 8.62 -22.86
N ARG A 90 -18.82 7.80 -23.61
CA ARG A 90 -19.98 7.06 -23.08
C ARG A 90 -19.59 6.08 -21.98
N ASN A 91 -18.41 5.48 -22.07
CA ASN A 91 -17.91 4.52 -21.08
C ASN A 91 -17.18 5.18 -19.89
N ALA A 92 -17.03 6.50 -19.89
CA ALA A 92 -16.30 7.22 -18.84
C ALA A 92 -17.23 7.61 -17.67
N LYS A 93 -16.87 7.19 -16.45
CA LYS A 93 -17.61 7.57 -15.22
C LYS A 93 -17.72 9.08 -15.03
N ALA A 94 -16.70 9.84 -15.43
CA ALA A 94 -16.72 11.31 -15.34
C ALA A 94 -17.81 11.91 -16.23
N THR A 95 -18.03 11.34 -17.43
CA THR A 95 -19.11 11.75 -18.32
C THR A 95 -20.47 11.43 -17.72
N GLU A 96 -20.67 10.20 -17.22
CA GLU A 96 -21.93 9.80 -16.56
C GLU A 96 -22.26 10.75 -15.39
N ARG A 97 -21.24 11.15 -14.62
CA ARG A 97 -21.39 12.07 -13.51
C ARG A 97 -21.71 13.50 -13.94
N LEU A 98 -21.05 14.01 -14.99
CA LEU A 98 -21.37 15.31 -15.58
C LEU A 98 -22.82 15.33 -16.09
N THR A 99 -23.23 14.30 -16.83
CA THR A 99 -24.58 14.14 -17.36
C THR A 99 -25.63 14.17 -16.23
N TYR A 100 -25.36 13.48 -15.11
CA TYR A 100 -26.22 13.57 -13.93
C TYR A 100 -26.28 14.98 -13.36
N ALA A 101 -25.13 15.64 -13.18
CA ALA A 101 -25.09 16.97 -12.60
C ALA A 101 -25.84 17.99 -13.48
N LEU A 102 -25.71 17.89 -14.81
CA LEU A 102 -26.47 18.69 -15.77
C LEU A 102 -27.97 18.41 -15.70
N LEU A 103 -28.37 17.13 -15.58
CA LEU A 103 -29.77 16.73 -15.43
C LEU A 103 -30.40 17.36 -14.19
N GLU A 104 -29.74 17.27 -13.03
CA GLU A 104 -30.27 17.82 -11.78
C GLU A 104 -30.31 19.36 -11.82
N THR A 105 -29.26 20.00 -12.35
CA THR A 105 -29.24 21.46 -12.52
C THR A 105 -30.39 21.93 -13.42
N PHE A 106 -30.70 21.17 -14.48
CA PHE A 106 -31.82 21.46 -15.36
C PHE A 106 -33.17 21.21 -14.67
N ARG A 107 -33.32 20.12 -13.90
CA ARG A 107 -34.53 19.83 -13.12
C ARG A 107 -34.87 20.94 -12.12
N ASP A 108 -33.87 21.53 -11.49
CA ASP A 108 -34.06 22.67 -10.57
C ASP A 108 -34.60 23.92 -11.29
N SER A 109 -34.42 24.02 -12.61
CA SER A 109 -34.92 25.12 -13.44
C SER A 109 -36.32 24.88 -14.02
N LEU A 110 -36.84 23.65 -13.96
CA LEU A 110 -38.15 23.29 -14.48
C LEU A 110 -39.27 23.66 -13.50
N ALA A 111 -40.45 24.00 -14.04
CA ALA A 111 -41.64 24.19 -13.21
C ALA A 111 -42.20 22.85 -12.71
N LEU A 112 -42.96 22.88 -11.61
CA LEU A 112 -43.63 21.71 -11.03
C LEU A 112 -44.51 21.01 -12.09
N GLY A 113 -44.16 19.76 -12.43
CA GLY A 113 -44.91 18.92 -13.37
C GLY A 113 -44.40 18.93 -14.81
N GLU A 114 -43.35 19.71 -15.14
CA GLU A 114 -42.68 19.62 -16.43
C GLU A 114 -41.69 18.46 -16.47
N GLU A 115 -41.70 17.70 -17.58
CA GLU A 115 -40.73 16.63 -17.81
C GLU A 115 -39.61 17.08 -18.76
N VAL A 116 -38.41 16.54 -18.54
CA VAL A 116 -37.24 16.82 -19.40
C VAL A 116 -37.50 16.44 -20.86
N ALA A 117 -38.33 15.42 -21.10
CA ALA A 117 -38.70 14.97 -22.45
C ALA A 117 -39.45 16.04 -23.27
N ASP A 118 -40.17 16.94 -22.60
CA ASP A 118 -41.00 17.97 -23.24
C ASP A 118 -40.22 19.26 -23.53
N LYS A 119 -38.96 19.34 -23.06
CA LYS A 119 -38.15 20.56 -22.97
C LYS A 119 -36.74 20.38 -23.51
N ILE A 120 -36.57 19.57 -24.56
CA ILE A 120 -35.26 19.22 -25.13
C ILE A 120 -34.51 20.46 -25.67
N GLU A 121 -35.20 21.40 -26.31
CA GLU A 121 -34.55 22.64 -26.80
C GLU A 121 -34.08 23.56 -25.67
N ASP A 122 -34.84 23.59 -24.56
CA ASP A 122 -34.45 24.33 -23.35
C ASP A 122 -33.24 23.65 -22.67
N LEU A 123 -33.22 22.31 -22.63
CA LEU A 123 -32.07 21.52 -22.16
C LEU A 123 -30.82 21.80 -23.01
N LYS A 124 -30.96 21.81 -24.34
CA LYS A 124 -29.87 22.10 -25.28
C LYS A 124 -29.29 23.50 -25.04
N SER A 125 -30.14 24.49 -24.85
CA SER A 125 -29.74 25.87 -24.55
C SER A 125 -29.05 25.99 -23.19
N SER A 126 -29.53 25.26 -22.18
CA SER A 126 -28.92 25.19 -20.85
C SER A 126 -27.51 24.57 -20.91
N ILE A 127 -27.37 23.41 -21.56
CA ILE A 127 -26.06 22.74 -21.70
C ILE A 127 -25.08 23.61 -22.50
N LEU A 128 -25.53 24.25 -23.58
CA LEU A 128 -24.69 25.17 -24.36
C LEU A 128 -24.14 26.30 -23.47
N SER A 129 -25.01 26.94 -22.68
CA SER A 129 -24.60 27.98 -21.72
C SER A 129 -23.59 27.44 -20.70
N GLU A 130 -23.80 26.24 -20.16
CA GLU A 130 -22.89 25.62 -19.20
C GLU A 130 -21.50 25.35 -19.77
N ILE A 131 -21.43 24.90 -21.03
CA ILE A 131 -20.18 24.66 -21.76
C ILE A 131 -19.49 25.97 -22.13
N GLU A 132 -20.22 27.00 -22.55
CA GLU A 132 -19.63 28.31 -22.88
C GLU A 132 -19.07 29.03 -21.65
N ASN A 133 -19.71 28.85 -20.49
CA ASN A 133 -19.23 29.40 -19.22
C ASN A 133 -18.17 28.52 -18.54
N SER A 134 -17.76 27.40 -19.14
CA SER A 134 -16.75 26.51 -18.56
C SER A 134 -15.36 27.15 -18.60
N LYS A 135 -14.66 27.10 -17.46
CA LYS A 135 -13.27 27.54 -17.33
C LYS A 135 -12.35 26.35 -17.53
N VAL A 136 -12.00 26.09 -18.78
CA VAL A 136 -11.01 25.05 -19.13
C VAL A 136 -9.62 25.58 -18.82
N ASP A 137 -8.73 24.70 -18.37
CA ASP A 137 -7.34 25.07 -18.11
C ASP A 137 -6.70 25.68 -19.38
N PRO A 138 -6.03 26.85 -19.28
CA PRO A 138 -5.41 27.53 -20.42
C PRO A 138 -4.44 26.65 -21.21
N HIS A 139 -3.80 25.66 -20.56
CA HIS A 139 -2.93 24.70 -21.25
C HIS A 139 -3.62 23.98 -22.42
N TYR A 140 -4.92 23.72 -22.30
CA TYR A 140 -5.72 23.00 -23.30
C TYR A 140 -6.53 23.92 -24.23
N THR A 141 -6.42 25.25 -24.07
CA THR A 141 -7.22 26.22 -24.85
C THR A 141 -6.43 27.42 -25.38
N GLU A 142 -5.19 27.61 -24.92
CA GLU A 142 -4.31 28.73 -25.24
C GLU A 142 -2.88 28.24 -25.57
N GLY A 143 -2.78 27.18 -26.40
CA GLY A 143 -1.51 26.56 -26.78
C GLY A 143 -1.59 25.73 -28.08
N LEU A 144 -1.04 24.51 -28.08
CA LEU A 144 -1.11 23.56 -29.21
C LEU A 144 -2.55 23.12 -29.57
N PHE A 145 -3.48 23.31 -28.63
CA PHE A 145 -4.91 23.07 -28.82
C PHE A 145 -5.63 24.42 -28.96
N PRO A 146 -6.26 24.72 -30.11
CA PRO A 146 -7.03 25.95 -30.28
C PRO A 146 -8.31 25.91 -29.42
N LYS A 147 -8.92 27.08 -29.20
CA LYS A 147 -10.26 27.16 -28.58
C LYS A 147 -11.26 26.29 -29.35
N LEU A 148 -12.17 25.65 -28.63
CA LEU A 148 -13.25 24.84 -29.20
C LEU A 148 -13.95 25.60 -30.33
N ASN A 149 -13.94 25.01 -31.53
CA ASN A 149 -14.62 25.59 -32.68
C ASN A 149 -16.15 25.34 -32.59
N PHE A 150 -16.91 25.94 -33.50
CA PHE A 150 -18.37 25.84 -33.50
C PHE A 150 -18.87 24.38 -33.64
N ASP A 151 -18.22 23.60 -34.50
CA ASP A 151 -18.61 22.22 -34.77
C ASP A 151 -18.34 21.30 -33.57
N GLU A 152 -17.21 21.50 -32.88
CA GLU A 152 -16.84 20.77 -31.67
C GLU A 152 -17.79 21.10 -30.50
N LYS A 153 -18.14 22.37 -30.32
CA LYS A 153 -19.14 22.76 -29.32
C LYS A 153 -20.49 22.11 -29.62
N LYS A 154 -20.90 22.11 -30.88
CA LYS A 154 -22.14 21.47 -31.30
C LYS A 154 -22.09 19.95 -31.05
N GLU A 155 -20.98 19.29 -31.37
CA GLU A 155 -20.78 17.87 -31.11
C GLU A 155 -20.88 17.53 -29.62
N ILE A 156 -20.22 18.32 -28.76
CA ILE A 156 -20.29 18.18 -27.30
C ILE A 156 -21.72 18.32 -26.79
N VAL A 157 -22.40 19.39 -27.21
CA VAL A 157 -23.76 19.69 -26.76
C VAL A 157 -24.74 18.60 -27.20
N ASP A 158 -24.70 18.21 -28.48
CA ASP A 158 -25.57 17.17 -29.01
C ASP A 158 -25.33 15.83 -28.26
N PHE A 159 -24.07 15.46 -28.00
CA PHE A 159 -23.73 14.27 -27.21
C PHE A 159 -24.25 14.35 -25.77
N LEU A 160 -24.05 15.46 -25.07
CA LEU A 160 -24.49 15.62 -23.69
C LEU A 160 -26.02 15.68 -23.58
N VAL A 161 -26.72 16.29 -24.54
CA VAL A 161 -28.19 16.29 -24.61
C VAL A 161 -28.72 14.86 -24.75
N ASP A 162 -28.14 14.07 -25.65
CA ASP A 162 -28.53 12.68 -25.87
C ASP A 162 -28.35 11.83 -24.60
N GLU A 163 -27.17 11.91 -23.97
CA GLU A 163 -26.88 11.14 -22.75
C GLU A 163 -27.74 11.63 -21.56
N THR A 164 -27.98 12.94 -21.44
CA THR A 164 -28.83 13.51 -20.37
C THR A 164 -30.28 13.08 -20.53
N SER A 165 -30.79 13.09 -21.76
CA SER A 165 -32.15 12.65 -22.09
C SER A 165 -32.31 11.13 -21.93
N SER A 166 -31.25 10.36 -22.17
CA SER A 166 -31.22 8.91 -21.91
C SER A 166 -31.21 8.61 -20.41
N LEU A 167 -30.42 9.35 -19.64
CA LEU A 167 -30.31 9.18 -18.19
C LEU A 167 -31.60 9.58 -17.46
N SER A 168 -32.32 10.60 -17.93
CA SER A 168 -33.57 11.06 -17.31
C SER A 168 -34.66 9.98 -17.27
N LYS A 169 -34.62 9.01 -18.18
CA LYS A 169 -35.55 7.88 -18.29
C LYS A 169 -35.14 6.66 -17.46
N LYS A 170 -33.92 6.63 -16.94
CA LYS A 170 -33.36 5.49 -16.20
C LYS A 170 -33.44 5.73 -14.71
N LYS A 171 -33.50 4.64 -13.94
CA LYS A 171 -33.31 4.70 -12.49
C LYS A 171 -31.84 4.99 -12.19
N ILE A 172 -31.58 6.06 -11.46
CA ILE A 172 -30.23 6.47 -11.06
C ILE A 172 -29.65 5.45 -10.08
N SER A 173 -28.42 4.99 -10.35
CA SER A 173 -27.67 4.08 -9.49
C SER A 173 -27.09 4.81 -8.28
N LYS A 174 -26.81 4.09 -7.19
CA LYS A 174 -26.20 4.69 -5.99
C LYS A 174 -24.78 5.14 -6.28
N GLU A 175 -24.06 4.38 -7.11
CA GLU A 175 -22.67 4.58 -7.51
C GLU A 175 -22.46 5.86 -8.29
N LEU A 176 -23.52 6.34 -8.96
CA LEU A 176 -23.52 7.63 -9.64
C LEU A 176 -23.66 8.80 -8.65
N LEU A 177 -24.31 8.58 -7.51
CA LEU A 177 -24.61 9.62 -6.51
C LEU A 177 -23.50 9.77 -5.46
N TYR A 178 -22.92 8.64 -5.04
CA TYR A 178 -22.00 8.57 -3.93
C TYR A 178 -20.77 7.75 -4.31
N PRO A 179 -19.56 8.22 -3.96
CA PRO A 179 -18.35 7.45 -4.19
C PRO A 179 -18.37 6.16 -3.34
N SER A 180 -17.94 5.06 -3.94
CA SER A 180 -17.74 3.81 -3.20
C SER A 180 -16.43 3.83 -2.41
N ARG A 181 -16.27 2.89 -1.49
CA ARG A 181 -15.02 2.69 -0.76
C ARG A 181 -13.84 2.45 -1.72
N GLU A 182 -14.03 1.64 -2.75
CA GLU A 182 -13.03 1.30 -3.76
C GLU A 182 -12.63 2.55 -4.53
N CYS A 183 -13.61 3.37 -4.93
CA CYS A 183 -13.36 4.65 -5.58
C CYS A 183 -12.49 5.58 -4.71
N ILE A 184 -12.75 5.64 -3.39
CA ILE A 184 -11.92 6.43 -2.48
C ILE A 184 -10.50 5.86 -2.39
N GLN A 185 -10.36 4.54 -2.35
CA GLN A 185 -9.04 3.89 -2.32
C GLN A 185 -8.24 4.17 -3.59
N ASP A 186 -8.88 4.13 -4.76
CA ASP A 186 -8.24 4.51 -6.03
C ASP A 186 -7.90 6.00 -6.05
N MET A 187 -8.72 6.84 -5.39
CA MET A 187 -8.44 8.27 -5.27
C MET A 187 -7.25 8.57 -4.36
N ILE A 188 -7.06 7.78 -3.30
CA ILE A 188 -5.86 7.86 -2.45
C ILE A 188 -4.62 7.58 -3.31
N GLU A 189 -4.61 6.49 -4.07
CA GLU A 189 -3.48 6.13 -4.92
C GLU A 189 -3.13 7.24 -5.92
N LYS A 190 -4.14 7.72 -6.67
CA LYS A 190 -3.96 8.78 -7.67
C LYS A 190 -3.47 10.08 -7.04
N GLU A 191 -4.09 10.52 -5.95
CA GLU A 191 -3.71 11.78 -5.31
C GLU A 191 -2.30 11.71 -4.73
N MET A 192 -1.90 10.58 -4.13
CA MET A 192 -0.55 10.42 -3.59
C MET A 192 0.49 10.44 -4.71
N LYS A 193 0.22 9.80 -5.86
CA LYS A 193 1.10 9.86 -7.03
C LYS A 193 1.20 11.27 -7.60
N ASP A 194 0.07 11.97 -7.75
CA ASP A 194 0.02 13.31 -8.34
C ASP A 194 0.77 14.35 -7.49
N ILE A 195 0.80 14.19 -6.16
CA ILE A 195 1.59 15.07 -5.26
C ILE A 195 3.05 14.64 -5.09
N GLY A 196 3.48 13.56 -5.74
CA GLY A 196 4.85 13.03 -5.70
C GLY A 196 5.17 12.09 -4.53
N GLU A 197 4.18 11.67 -3.73
CA GLU A 197 4.35 10.71 -2.64
C GLU A 197 4.18 9.26 -3.16
N VAL A 198 5.02 8.88 -4.12
CA VAL A 198 4.95 7.60 -4.84
C VAL A 198 5.09 6.41 -3.89
N ASP A 199 6.09 6.42 -2.99
CA ASP A 199 6.29 5.34 -2.01
C ASP A 199 5.04 5.10 -1.15
N ILE A 200 4.34 6.18 -0.78
CA ILE A 200 3.13 6.11 0.04
C ILE A 200 1.98 5.54 -0.78
N ALA A 201 1.85 5.93 -2.05
CA ALA A 201 0.86 5.36 -2.95
C ALA A 201 1.07 3.85 -3.11
N GLU A 202 2.30 3.43 -3.40
CA GLU A 202 2.65 2.02 -3.62
C GLU A 202 2.51 1.19 -2.35
N GLY A 203 3.01 1.67 -1.22
CA GLY A 203 2.81 1.00 0.07
C GLY A 203 1.34 0.97 0.48
N PHE A 204 0.53 1.96 0.10
CA PHE A 204 -0.92 1.93 0.32
C PHE A 204 -1.59 0.83 -0.54
N MET A 205 -1.15 0.64 -1.79
CA MET A 205 -1.62 -0.44 -2.65
C MET A 205 -1.31 -1.82 -2.05
N ILE A 206 -0.08 -2.03 -1.58
CA ILE A 206 0.33 -3.27 -0.90
C ILE A 206 -0.50 -3.48 0.37
N TYR A 207 -0.64 -2.44 1.19
CA TYR A 207 -1.46 -2.48 2.41
C TYR A 207 -2.92 -2.86 2.11
N ARG A 208 -3.55 -2.20 1.12
CA ARG A 208 -4.92 -2.48 0.68
C ARG A 208 -5.08 -3.93 0.25
N GLU A 209 -4.17 -4.40 -0.60
CA GLU A 209 -4.21 -5.75 -1.16
C GLU A 209 -3.97 -6.81 -0.10
N GLY A 210 -3.00 -6.61 0.79
CA GLY A 210 -2.76 -7.48 1.93
C GLY A 210 -3.95 -7.60 2.86
N ARG A 211 -4.61 -6.47 3.19
CA ARG A 211 -5.84 -6.49 4.00
C ARG A 211 -7.00 -7.20 3.29
N ARG A 212 -7.08 -7.11 1.96
CA ARG A 212 -8.05 -7.87 1.15
C ARG A 212 -7.79 -9.37 1.25
N LYS A 213 -6.54 -9.80 1.04
CA LYS A 213 -6.12 -11.21 1.14
C LYS A 213 -6.35 -11.79 2.53
N ILE A 214 -6.04 -11.04 3.60
CA ILE A 214 -6.35 -11.45 4.98
C ILE A 214 -7.86 -11.65 5.16
N HIS A 215 -8.66 -10.70 4.69
CA HIS A 215 -10.10 -10.77 4.84
C HIS A 215 -10.74 -11.93 4.07
N ASN A 216 -10.21 -12.24 2.90
CA ASN A 216 -10.65 -13.37 2.07
C ASN A 216 -10.12 -14.72 2.55
N GLY A 217 -9.25 -14.75 3.55
CA GLY A 217 -8.59 -15.97 4.03
C GLY A 217 -7.51 -16.51 3.09
N GLU A 218 -7.07 -15.73 2.09
CA GLU A 218 -5.97 -16.10 1.18
C GLU A 218 -4.62 -16.14 1.92
N ILE A 219 -4.45 -15.28 2.93
CA ILE A 219 -3.30 -15.28 3.84
C ILE A 219 -3.77 -15.06 5.29
N SER A 220 -3.02 -15.56 6.25
CA SER A 220 -3.23 -15.26 7.67
C SER A 220 -2.69 -13.87 8.04
N PRO A 221 -3.18 -13.25 9.14
CA PRO A 221 -2.62 -11.99 9.65
C PRO A 221 -1.12 -12.07 9.95
N ILE A 222 -0.60 -13.24 10.31
CA ILE A 222 0.83 -13.45 10.58
C ILE A 222 1.66 -13.56 9.31
N GLN A 223 1.07 -14.05 8.20
CA GLN A 223 1.72 -14.05 6.88
C GLN A 223 1.74 -12.67 6.23
N PHE A 224 0.86 -11.75 6.65
CA PHE A 224 0.93 -10.36 6.24
C PHE A 224 1.99 -9.62 7.06
N THR A 225 3.23 -9.68 6.60
CA THR A 225 4.31 -8.88 7.17
C THR A 225 4.10 -7.43 6.80
N ASN A 226 3.90 -6.59 7.81
CA ASN A 226 4.00 -5.13 7.74
C ASN A 226 5.48 -4.76 7.42
N ASN A 227 6.01 -3.69 8.00
CA ASN A 227 7.39 -3.21 7.82
C ASN A 227 8.50 -4.12 8.35
N GLY A 228 8.20 -5.40 8.62
CA GLY A 228 9.12 -6.38 9.17
C GLY A 228 9.48 -6.16 10.65
N ILE A 229 9.08 -5.05 11.27
CA ILE A 229 9.41 -4.75 12.67
C ILE A 229 8.43 -5.44 13.61
N HIS A 230 8.91 -6.45 14.34
CA HIS A 230 8.12 -7.16 15.34
C HIS A 230 7.94 -6.30 16.60
N ARG A 231 6.96 -5.39 16.60
CA ARG A 231 6.75 -4.39 17.68
C ARG A 231 6.67 -4.98 19.08
N GLU A 232 6.05 -6.14 19.24
CA GLU A 232 5.99 -6.83 20.54
C GLU A 232 7.38 -7.23 21.05
N LEU A 233 8.28 -7.67 20.15
CA LEU A 233 9.65 -8.03 20.50
C LEU A 233 10.44 -6.76 20.86
N VAL A 234 10.29 -5.70 20.07
CA VAL A 234 10.92 -4.40 20.34
C VAL A 234 10.49 -3.87 21.71
N ASN A 235 9.19 -3.89 22.00
CA ASN A 235 8.66 -3.44 23.29
C ASN A 235 9.20 -4.28 24.45
N ARG A 236 9.27 -5.61 24.32
CA ARG A 236 9.88 -6.48 25.33
C ARG A 236 11.35 -6.15 25.56
N THR A 237 12.10 -5.83 24.51
CA THR A 237 13.50 -5.41 24.63
C THR A 237 13.65 -4.06 25.31
N ILE A 238 12.83 -3.07 24.96
CA ILE A 238 12.84 -1.76 25.62
C ILE A 238 12.48 -1.90 27.09
N GLN A 239 11.46 -2.69 27.41
CA GLN A 239 11.04 -2.95 28.78
C GLN A 239 12.16 -3.59 29.61
N TRP A 240 12.83 -4.60 29.05
CA TRP A 240 14.00 -5.21 29.70
C TRP A 240 15.13 -4.19 29.90
N ASN A 241 15.39 -3.31 28.92
CA ASN A 241 16.41 -2.27 29.06
C ASN A 241 16.08 -1.30 30.20
N ILE A 242 14.80 -0.92 30.37
CA ILE A 242 14.33 -0.06 31.47
C ILE A 242 14.52 -0.77 32.81
N GLU A 243 14.13 -2.05 32.90
CA GLU A 243 14.27 -2.86 34.13
C GLU A 243 15.74 -3.04 34.56
N HIS A 244 16.68 -2.96 33.61
CA HIS A 244 18.12 -3.05 33.86
C HIS A 244 18.80 -1.68 33.80
N GLU A 245 18.04 -0.58 33.75
CA GLU A 245 18.55 0.80 33.71
C GLU A 245 19.65 0.99 32.65
N CYS A 246 19.38 0.59 31.41
CA CYS A 246 20.30 0.70 30.27
C CYS A 246 19.60 1.19 28.98
N GLU A 247 18.41 1.75 29.09
CA GLU A 247 17.60 2.26 27.97
C GLU A 247 18.12 3.56 27.36
N THR A 248 18.98 4.29 28.08
CA THR A 248 19.62 5.52 27.60
C THR A 248 21.15 5.42 27.70
N VAL A 249 21.85 6.23 26.90
CA VAL A 249 23.31 6.37 26.99
C VAL A 249 23.74 6.82 28.39
N PHE A 250 22.94 7.66 29.06
CA PHE A 250 23.24 8.09 30.43
C PHE A 250 23.15 6.94 31.43
N ALA A 251 22.09 6.14 31.36
CA ALA A 251 21.91 4.99 32.25
C ALA A 251 22.95 3.89 31.98
N LEU A 252 23.28 3.64 30.70
CA LEU A 252 24.35 2.73 30.31
C LEU A 252 25.73 3.20 30.82
N ASN A 253 26.00 4.50 30.82
CA ASN A 253 27.25 5.05 31.36
C ASN A 253 27.41 4.75 32.86
N ASP A 254 26.31 4.65 33.62
CA ASP A 254 26.40 4.28 35.03
C ASP A 254 26.90 2.84 35.20
N TRP A 255 26.53 1.92 34.30
CA TRP A 255 27.10 0.57 34.23
C TRP A 255 28.57 0.58 33.85
N ILE A 256 28.95 1.33 32.81
CA ILE A 256 30.32 1.38 32.29
C ILE A 256 31.30 1.96 33.31
N PHE A 257 30.91 3.05 33.98
CA PHE A 257 31.77 3.75 34.95
C PHE A 257 31.61 3.24 36.40
N GLY A 258 30.78 2.21 36.60
CA GLY A 258 30.53 1.61 37.91
C GLY A 258 29.88 2.55 38.92
N ARG A 259 29.02 3.46 38.48
CA ARG A 259 28.30 4.38 39.35
C ARG A 259 27.15 3.67 40.05
N HIS A 260 26.77 4.17 41.22
CA HIS A 260 25.65 3.63 42.00
C HIS A 260 25.81 2.13 42.34
N GLY A 261 27.04 1.61 42.39
CA GLY A 261 27.33 0.21 42.69
C GLY A 261 27.10 -0.76 41.53
N LYS A 262 26.89 -0.27 40.30
CA LYS A 262 26.73 -1.10 39.10
C LYS A 262 28.08 -1.68 38.64
N ASN A 263 28.04 -2.83 37.98
CA ASN A 263 29.18 -3.42 37.27
C ASN A 263 28.73 -3.86 35.87
N ILE A 264 29.40 -3.37 34.82
CA ILE A 264 29.08 -3.70 33.43
C ILE A 264 29.08 -5.21 33.16
N GLU A 265 29.91 -5.99 33.86
CA GLU A 265 29.93 -7.46 33.73
C GLU A 265 28.59 -8.08 34.11
N ASP A 266 27.90 -7.56 35.13
CA ASP A 266 26.59 -8.05 35.55
C ASP A 266 25.54 -7.79 34.46
N LEU A 267 25.59 -6.63 33.81
CA LEU A 267 24.69 -6.30 32.70
C LEU A 267 24.97 -7.20 31.48
N ILE A 268 26.24 -7.43 31.15
CA ILE A 268 26.63 -8.34 30.06
C ILE A 268 26.13 -9.76 30.36
N ASN A 269 26.35 -10.26 31.58
CA ASN A 269 25.89 -11.57 32.01
C ASN A 269 24.36 -11.70 31.97
N ALA A 270 23.63 -10.65 32.38
CA ALA A 270 22.17 -10.61 32.29
C ALA A 270 21.69 -10.65 30.83
N GLY A 271 22.34 -9.92 29.94
CA GLY A 271 22.06 -9.93 28.50
C GLY A 271 22.32 -11.29 27.85
N GLU A 272 23.47 -11.90 28.14
CA GLU A 272 23.84 -13.23 27.65
C GLU A 272 22.86 -14.30 28.15
N LYS A 273 22.51 -14.24 29.45
CA LYS A 273 21.51 -15.15 30.03
C LYS A 273 20.16 -15.02 29.32
N ARG A 274 19.69 -13.79 29.08
CA ARG A 274 18.44 -13.56 28.36
C ARG A 274 18.48 -14.17 26.95
N TYR A 275 19.56 -13.94 26.21
CA TYR A 275 19.73 -14.52 24.87
C TYR A 275 19.69 -16.06 24.90
N ILE A 276 20.44 -16.68 25.82
CA ILE A 276 20.46 -18.14 25.98
C ILE A 276 19.07 -18.68 26.34
N ASP A 277 18.35 -18.02 27.25
CA ASP A 277 17.01 -18.44 27.66
C ASP A 277 15.99 -18.31 26.51
N ASP A 278 16.08 -17.27 25.69
CA ASP A 278 15.28 -17.12 24.47
C ASP A 278 15.55 -18.27 23.48
N VAL A 279 16.82 -18.62 23.23
CA VAL A 279 17.19 -19.73 22.33
C VAL A 279 16.73 -21.09 22.90
N ARG A 280 16.83 -21.31 24.21
CA ARG A 280 16.32 -22.52 24.87
C ARG A 280 14.81 -22.67 24.74
N SER A 281 14.07 -21.56 24.84
CA SER A 281 12.61 -21.55 24.62
C SER A 281 12.25 -22.00 23.20
N VAL A 282 13.02 -21.55 22.20
CA VAL A 282 12.89 -22.01 20.81
C VAL A 282 13.20 -23.52 20.69
N ALA A 283 14.30 -23.98 21.28
CA ALA A 283 14.65 -25.41 21.28
C ALA A 283 13.55 -26.28 21.90
N LYS A 284 12.99 -25.86 23.04
CA LYS A 284 11.84 -26.52 23.67
C LYS A 284 10.64 -26.61 22.73
N SER A 285 10.32 -25.51 22.05
CA SER A 285 9.23 -25.46 21.05
C SER A 285 9.46 -26.38 19.85
N ILE A 286 10.73 -26.68 19.51
CA ILE A 286 11.08 -27.66 18.47
C ILE A 286 10.88 -29.09 19.01
N ILE A 287 11.35 -29.37 20.22
CA ILE A 287 11.25 -30.69 20.87
C ILE A 287 9.78 -31.11 21.03
N GLU A 288 8.91 -30.19 21.46
CA GLU A 288 7.47 -30.42 21.63
C GLU A 288 6.79 -30.82 20.31
N ARG A 289 7.33 -30.36 19.17
CA ARG A 289 6.82 -30.61 17.82
C ARG A 289 7.74 -31.51 16.99
N LYS A 290 8.59 -32.32 17.64
CA LYS A 290 9.62 -33.14 16.97
C LYS A 290 9.09 -34.17 15.96
N LYS A 291 7.80 -34.50 16.02
CA LYS A 291 7.15 -35.38 15.04
C LYS A 291 6.79 -34.66 13.74
N ASP A 292 6.52 -33.36 13.82
CA ASP A 292 5.99 -32.55 12.72
C ASP A 292 7.09 -31.70 12.06
N ILE A 293 8.11 -31.30 12.82
CA ILE A 293 9.21 -30.46 12.32
C ILE A 293 10.31 -31.34 11.71
N ARG A 294 10.61 -31.08 10.44
CA ARG A 294 11.75 -31.67 9.71
C ARG A 294 12.86 -30.67 9.42
N VAL A 295 12.51 -29.39 9.30
CA VAL A 295 13.44 -28.31 8.92
C VAL A 295 13.25 -27.13 9.88
N VAL A 296 14.38 -26.54 10.29
CA VAL A 296 14.43 -25.32 11.08
C VAL A 296 15.27 -24.32 10.30
N ILE A 297 14.70 -23.15 9.99
CA ILE A 297 15.38 -22.09 9.24
C ILE A 297 15.83 -21.02 10.24
N ILE A 298 17.12 -20.71 10.25
CA ILE A 298 17.71 -19.64 11.05
C ILE A 298 18.21 -18.58 10.08
N ALA A 299 17.50 -17.46 10.02
CA ALA A 299 17.79 -16.34 9.13
C ALA A 299 18.17 -15.09 9.92
N GLY A 300 18.93 -14.20 9.28
CA GLY A 300 19.43 -12.96 9.85
C GLY A 300 20.65 -12.46 9.06
N PRO A 301 21.01 -11.17 9.19
CA PRO A 301 22.17 -10.61 8.49
C PRO A 301 23.49 -11.23 8.99
N SER A 302 24.59 -10.97 8.30
CA SER A 302 25.91 -11.35 8.79
C SER A 302 26.13 -10.82 10.22
N SER A 303 26.86 -11.58 11.04
CA SER A 303 27.12 -11.26 12.46
C SER A 303 25.89 -11.18 13.39
N SER A 304 24.71 -11.66 12.98
CA SER A 304 23.51 -11.70 13.82
C SER A 304 23.43 -12.92 14.77
N ASN A 305 24.55 -13.54 15.09
CA ASN A 305 24.67 -14.75 15.95
C ASN A 305 24.04 -16.06 15.41
N LYS A 306 23.68 -16.16 14.12
CA LYS A 306 23.06 -17.37 13.51
C LYS A 306 23.78 -18.68 13.85
N THR A 307 25.10 -18.71 13.67
CA THR A 307 25.93 -19.89 13.93
C THR A 307 25.89 -20.26 15.42
N THR A 308 26.02 -19.29 16.31
CA THR A 308 25.92 -19.48 17.76
C THR A 308 24.54 -20.01 18.15
N THR A 309 23.46 -19.42 17.62
CA THR A 309 22.08 -19.91 17.83
C THR A 309 21.95 -21.36 17.39
N THR A 310 22.49 -21.71 16.21
CA THR A 310 22.46 -23.07 15.65
C THR A 310 23.16 -24.07 16.58
N VAL A 311 24.33 -23.70 17.11
CA VAL A 311 25.09 -24.55 18.04
C VAL A 311 24.33 -24.77 19.34
N ILE A 312 23.79 -23.72 19.95
CA ILE A 312 23.02 -23.82 21.21
C ILE A 312 21.77 -24.69 21.00
N ILE A 313 21.00 -24.47 19.92
CA ILE A 313 19.84 -25.32 19.60
C ILE A 313 20.28 -26.77 19.43
N GLY A 314 21.36 -27.02 18.68
CA GLY A 314 21.89 -28.38 18.48
C GLY A 314 22.24 -29.08 19.79
N GLN A 315 22.85 -28.36 20.74
CA GLN A 315 23.16 -28.87 22.07
C GLN A 315 21.90 -29.18 22.88
N GLU A 316 20.91 -28.30 22.89
CA GLU A 316 19.64 -28.54 23.61
C GLU A 316 18.86 -29.71 23.00
N LEU A 317 18.83 -29.84 21.67
CA LEU A 317 18.22 -30.98 20.97
C LEU A 317 18.94 -32.30 21.27
N ALA A 318 20.27 -32.29 21.36
CA ALA A 318 21.07 -33.48 21.65
C ALA A 318 20.79 -34.06 23.06
N LYS A 319 20.43 -33.22 24.04
CA LYS A 319 20.01 -33.68 25.38
C LYS A 319 18.77 -34.58 25.32
N GLU A 320 17.91 -34.37 24.32
CA GLU A 320 16.70 -35.16 24.05
C GLU A 320 16.93 -36.28 23.01
N GLY A 321 18.19 -36.57 22.67
CA GLY A 321 18.57 -37.61 21.69
C GLY A 321 18.32 -37.24 20.23
N LEU A 322 18.00 -35.97 19.93
CA LEU A 322 17.82 -35.48 18.56
C LEU A 322 19.16 -35.01 17.97
N LYS A 323 19.39 -35.30 16.68
CA LYS A 323 20.59 -34.86 15.97
C LYS A 323 20.24 -33.79 14.96
N LEU A 324 20.67 -32.55 15.23
CA LEU A 324 20.57 -31.46 14.27
C LEU A 324 21.67 -31.59 13.21
N LYS A 325 21.30 -31.48 11.94
CA LYS A 325 22.24 -31.38 10.83
C LYS A 325 22.13 -29.98 10.23
N GLN A 326 23.23 -29.24 10.28
CA GLN A 326 23.30 -27.90 9.73
C GLN A 326 23.49 -27.97 8.21
N LEU A 327 22.67 -27.21 7.50
CA LEU A 327 22.83 -26.91 6.08
C LEU A 327 23.22 -25.43 5.98
N ASN A 328 24.47 -25.12 5.65
CA ASN A 328 24.87 -23.73 5.43
C ASN A 328 24.52 -23.33 3.99
N VAL A 329 23.71 -22.29 3.82
CA VAL A 329 23.29 -21.79 2.50
C VAL A 329 24.47 -21.17 1.75
N ASP A 330 25.45 -20.61 2.47
CA ASP A 330 26.64 -20.02 1.86
C ASP A 330 27.48 -21.05 1.06
N ASN A 331 27.31 -22.35 1.34
CA ASN A 331 27.97 -23.40 0.57
C ASN A 331 27.44 -23.52 -0.87
N TYR A 332 26.33 -22.86 -1.18
CA TYR A 332 25.66 -22.87 -2.48
C TYR A 332 25.95 -21.59 -3.28
N PHE A 333 26.90 -20.75 -2.87
CA PHE A 333 27.34 -19.64 -3.72
C PHE A 333 27.91 -20.16 -5.04
N PHE A 334 27.70 -19.40 -6.11
CA PHE A 334 28.36 -19.65 -7.37
C PHE A 334 29.86 -19.31 -7.30
N ASP A 335 30.65 -19.92 -8.18
CA ASP A 335 32.04 -19.55 -8.39
C ASP A 335 32.14 -18.05 -8.76
N LEU A 336 33.25 -17.39 -8.42
CA LEU A 336 33.48 -15.96 -8.70
C LEU A 336 33.27 -15.56 -10.17
N THR A 337 33.45 -16.49 -11.11
CA THR A 337 33.22 -16.24 -12.54
C THR A 337 31.75 -16.03 -12.91
N LYS A 338 30.83 -16.55 -12.09
CA LYS A 338 29.37 -16.47 -12.27
C LYS A 338 28.70 -15.64 -11.18
N GLN A 339 29.45 -15.22 -10.16
CA GLN A 339 28.95 -14.39 -9.08
C GLN A 339 28.48 -13.02 -9.61
N PRO A 340 27.26 -12.56 -9.25
CA PRO A 340 26.79 -11.25 -9.64
C PRO A 340 27.72 -10.15 -9.11
N LYS A 341 27.72 -9.02 -9.80
CA LYS A 341 28.46 -7.83 -9.42
C LYS A 341 27.51 -6.67 -9.20
N ASP A 342 27.85 -5.85 -8.22
CA ASP A 342 27.10 -4.63 -7.91
C ASP A 342 27.41 -3.49 -8.90
N GLU A 343 26.84 -2.32 -8.64
CA GLU A 343 27.03 -1.10 -9.44
C GLU A 343 28.48 -0.57 -9.43
N TYR A 344 29.31 -1.01 -8.48
CA TYR A 344 30.72 -0.63 -8.35
C TYR A 344 31.66 -1.68 -8.97
N GLY A 345 31.13 -2.83 -9.41
CA GLY A 345 31.88 -3.92 -10.00
C GLY A 345 32.47 -4.92 -8.98
N ASP A 346 32.09 -4.79 -7.71
CA ASP A 346 32.42 -5.71 -6.63
C ASP A 346 31.42 -6.88 -6.62
N TYR A 347 31.84 -8.04 -6.09
CA TYR A 347 30.97 -9.21 -6.02
C TYR A 347 29.86 -9.00 -4.99
N ASP A 348 28.62 -9.19 -5.42
CA ASP A 348 27.45 -9.09 -4.56
C ASP A 348 27.05 -10.49 -4.06
N PHE A 349 27.25 -10.76 -2.78
CA PHE A 349 26.88 -12.03 -2.13
C PHE A 349 25.52 -11.97 -1.42
N GLU A 350 24.86 -10.81 -1.41
CA GLU A 350 23.60 -10.60 -0.68
C GLU A 350 22.37 -10.81 -1.57
N MET A 351 22.53 -10.79 -2.89
CA MET A 351 21.45 -11.06 -3.84
C MET A 351 21.09 -12.55 -3.89
N PRO A 352 19.79 -12.92 -4.00
CA PRO A 352 19.39 -14.31 -4.23
C PRO A 352 20.09 -14.98 -5.42
N GLU A 353 20.44 -14.19 -6.44
CA GLU A 353 21.16 -14.59 -7.64
C GLU A 353 22.61 -15.07 -7.37
N ALA A 354 23.17 -14.75 -6.21
CA ALA A 354 24.46 -15.27 -5.74
C ALA A 354 24.45 -16.78 -5.48
N ILE A 355 23.26 -17.34 -5.21
CA ILE A 355 23.09 -18.69 -4.71
C ILE A 355 22.56 -19.60 -5.82
N ASP A 356 23.11 -20.81 -5.94
CA ASP A 356 22.55 -21.88 -6.76
C ASP A 356 21.24 -22.40 -6.13
N MET A 357 20.17 -21.65 -6.37
CA MET A 357 18.84 -21.93 -5.86
C MET A 357 18.27 -23.24 -6.43
N GLU A 358 18.69 -23.65 -7.62
CA GLU A 358 18.25 -24.92 -8.22
C GLU A 358 18.84 -26.09 -7.45
N LEU A 359 20.16 -26.10 -7.22
CA LEU A 359 20.83 -27.13 -6.43
C LEU A 359 20.36 -27.14 -4.97
N LEU A 360 20.16 -25.96 -4.36
CA LEU A 360 19.64 -25.86 -3.00
C LEU A 360 18.24 -26.46 -2.87
N ASN A 361 17.33 -26.12 -3.80
CA ASN A 361 15.96 -26.65 -3.79
C ASN A 361 15.94 -28.16 -4.04
N GLN A 362 16.78 -28.67 -4.94
CA GLN A 362 16.93 -30.10 -5.18
C GLN A 362 17.41 -30.83 -3.92
N ASN A 363 18.47 -30.34 -3.28
CA ASN A 363 19.02 -30.92 -2.06
C ASN A 363 18.02 -30.87 -0.89
N LEU A 364 17.26 -29.78 -0.73
CA LEU A 364 16.21 -29.68 0.28
C LEU A 364 15.07 -30.69 0.02
N SER A 365 14.64 -30.85 -1.23
CA SER A 365 13.63 -31.82 -1.63
C SER A 365 14.08 -33.27 -1.35
N ASP A 366 15.34 -33.57 -1.66
CA ASP A 366 15.95 -34.87 -1.39
C ASP A 366 16.02 -35.17 0.11
N LEU A 367 16.49 -34.22 0.91
CA LEU A 367 16.54 -34.35 2.37
C LEU A 367 15.15 -34.54 2.99
N LEU A 368 14.15 -33.77 2.55
CA LEU A 368 12.76 -33.91 3.01
C LEU A 368 12.15 -35.26 2.65
N SER A 369 12.60 -35.86 1.54
CA SER A 369 12.22 -37.21 1.10
C SER A 369 13.01 -38.32 1.80
N GLY A 370 13.94 -37.97 2.70
CA GLY A 370 14.80 -38.92 3.41
C GLY A 370 15.95 -39.47 2.59
N ARG A 371 16.32 -38.82 1.47
CA ARG A 371 17.47 -39.18 0.64
C ARG A 371 18.75 -38.51 1.16
N GLU A 372 19.88 -39.15 0.92
CA GLU A 372 21.20 -38.56 1.14
C GLU A 372 21.55 -37.59 0.01
N ILE A 373 22.33 -36.56 0.34
CA ILE A 373 22.81 -35.55 -0.63
C ILE A 373 24.33 -35.42 -0.56
N GLN A 374 24.93 -34.93 -1.64
CA GLN A 374 26.29 -34.43 -1.65
C GLN A 374 26.23 -32.91 -1.43
N MET A 375 26.50 -32.46 -0.21
CA MET A 375 26.47 -31.04 0.11
C MET A 375 27.72 -30.36 -0.48
N PRO A 376 27.57 -29.24 -1.22
CA PRO A 376 28.71 -28.47 -1.69
C PRO A 376 29.46 -27.83 -0.51
N HIS A 377 30.68 -27.38 -0.77
CA HIS A 377 31.50 -26.65 0.19
C HIS A 377 32.14 -25.47 -0.52
N TYR A 378 31.74 -24.26 -0.14
CA TYR A 378 32.28 -23.02 -0.71
C TYR A 378 33.54 -22.59 0.03
N ASN A 379 34.55 -22.11 -0.70
CA ASN A 379 35.81 -21.66 -0.10
C ASN A 379 35.97 -20.15 -0.26
N PHE A 380 35.50 -19.39 0.74
CA PHE A 380 35.59 -17.93 0.77
C PHE A 380 36.97 -17.32 0.49
N LYS A 381 38.08 -18.07 0.64
CA LYS A 381 39.42 -17.57 0.32
C LYS A 381 39.77 -17.70 -1.16
N LEU A 382 39.25 -18.73 -1.82
CA LEU A 382 39.57 -19.04 -3.22
C LEU A 382 38.46 -18.59 -4.17
N GLY A 383 37.24 -18.37 -3.64
CA GLY A 383 36.03 -18.32 -4.44
C GLY A 383 35.52 -19.73 -4.64
#